data_AF-A0A3N8GTC7-F1
#
_entry.id   AF-A0A3N8GTC7-F1
#
_cell.length_a   1.000
_cell.length_b   1.000
_cell.length_c   1.000
_cell.angle_alpha   90.00
_cell.angle_beta   90.00
_cell.angle_gamma   90.00
#
_symmetry.space_group_name_H-M   'P 1'
#
loop_
_entity.id
_entity.type
_entity.pdbx_description
1 polymer ?
#
loop_
_entity_poly.entity_id
_entity_poly.type
_entity_poly.pdbx_seq_one_letter_code
_entity_poly.pdbx_strand_id
1 'polypeptide(L)'
;MESIKTLLDQNFTPQLIATFLDTTLERVVEEMNKMELFGWGNPGNYAFIIARKFPAERRWNERFERILANAREKHDQGLITMVQVRDDDMIIQYAMPVERPVSRRLWFTAPPETY
;
A
#
# COMPACT_ATOMS: atom_id res chain seq x y z
N MET A 1 -12.05 15.04 16.19
CA MET A 1 -12.17 13.68 15.63
C MET A 1 -11.69 13.77 14.19
N GLU A 2 -10.58 13.14 13.84
CA GLU A 2 -10.08 13.18 12.47
C GLU A 2 -11.01 12.34 11.57
N SER A 3 -11.32 12.86 10.38
CA SER A 3 -12.16 12.16 9.40
C SER A 3 -11.30 11.30 8.47
N ILE A 4 -11.91 10.32 7.80
CA ILE A 4 -11.24 9.53 6.74
C ILE A 4 -10.62 10.48 5.70
N LYS A 5 -11.35 11.50 5.25
CA LYS A 5 -10.84 12.49 4.29
C LYS A 5 -9.60 13.20 4.81
N THR A 6 -9.63 13.67 6.07
CA THR A 6 -8.48 14.36 6.69
C THR A 6 -7.24 13.47 6.71
N LEU A 7 -7.40 12.19 7.05
CA LEU A 7 -6.28 11.24 7.09
C LEU A 7 -5.77 10.88 5.69
N LEU A 8 -6.66 10.79 4.69
CA LEU A 8 -6.27 10.66 3.28
C LEU A 8 -5.47 11.89 2.84
N ASP A 9 -5.91 13.09 3.16
CA ASP A 9 -5.19 14.34 2.84
C ASP A 9 -3.80 14.37 3.50
N GLN A 10 -3.63 13.71 4.65
CA GLN A 10 -2.35 13.48 5.35
C GLN A 10 -1.58 12.24 4.84
N ASN A 11 -2.02 11.64 3.72
CA ASN A 11 -1.43 10.49 3.05
C ASN A 11 -1.39 9.20 3.90
N PHE A 12 -2.35 8.98 4.81
CA PHE A 12 -2.52 7.68 5.46
C PHE A 12 -3.18 6.69 4.51
N THR A 13 -2.68 5.45 4.45
CA THR A 13 -3.28 4.40 3.63
C THR A 13 -4.57 3.87 4.24
N PRO A 14 -5.45 3.22 3.46
CA PRO A 14 -6.75 2.79 3.95
C PRO A 14 -6.67 1.86 5.18
N GLN A 15 -5.68 0.98 5.26
CA GLN A 15 -5.48 0.09 6.40
C GLN A 15 -4.99 0.83 7.65
N LEU A 16 -4.15 1.86 7.47
CA LEU A 16 -3.72 2.70 8.59
C LEU A 16 -4.89 3.54 9.12
N ILE A 17 -5.73 4.07 8.23
CA ILE A 17 -6.94 4.80 8.61
C ILE A 17 -7.90 3.89 9.38
N ALA A 18 -8.14 2.68 8.87
CA ALA A 18 -8.96 1.69 9.55
C ALA A 18 -8.45 1.41 10.98
N THR A 19 -7.14 1.23 11.13
CA THR A 19 -6.49 1.04 12.43
C THR A 19 -6.62 2.27 13.34
N PHE A 20 -6.40 3.46 12.81
CA PHE A 20 -6.38 4.71 13.59
C PHE A 20 -7.77 5.14 14.07
N LEU A 21 -8.79 4.88 13.27
CA LEU A 21 -10.19 5.21 13.59
C LEU A 21 -10.95 4.05 14.25
N ASP A 22 -10.27 2.95 14.57
CA ASP A 22 -10.87 1.72 15.11
C ASP A 22 -12.09 1.26 14.29
N THR A 23 -11.87 1.11 12.97
CA THR A 23 -12.92 0.74 12.02
C THR A 23 -12.43 -0.28 10.99
N THR A 24 -13.31 -0.69 10.06
CA THR A 24 -12.98 -1.71 9.06
C THR A 24 -12.38 -1.10 7.80
N LEU A 25 -11.54 -1.87 7.10
CA LEU A 25 -10.97 -1.46 5.81
C LEU A 25 -12.07 -1.25 4.78
N GLU A 26 -13.09 -2.10 4.79
CA GLU A 26 -14.24 -2.04 3.89
C GLU A 26 -14.96 -0.70 4.03
N ARG A 27 -15.19 -0.23 5.26
CA ARG A 27 -15.82 1.07 5.50
C ARG A 27 -14.96 2.22 4.97
N VAL A 28 -13.64 2.15 5.16
CA VAL A 28 -12.73 3.18 4.62
C VAL A 28 -12.79 3.22 3.10
N VAL A 29 -12.78 2.06 2.45
CA VAL A 29 -12.87 1.94 0.99
C VAL A 29 -14.23 2.40 0.46
N GLU A 30 -15.33 2.08 1.15
CA GLU A 30 -16.67 2.57 0.82
C GLU A 30 -16.73 4.10 0.85
N GLU A 31 -16.13 4.73 1.87
CA GLU A 31 -16.07 6.19 1.95
C GLU A 31 -15.15 6.78 0.87
N MET A 32 -14.01 6.17 0.58
CA MET A 32 -13.15 6.58 -0.54
C MET A 32 -13.88 6.55 -1.89
N ASN A 33 -14.71 5.53 -2.12
CA ASN A 33 -15.48 5.39 -3.36
C ASN A 33 -16.59 6.45 -3.52
N LYS A 34 -16.96 7.16 -2.44
CA LYS A 34 -17.90 8.29 -2.49
C LYS A 34 -17.21 9.63 -2.77
N MET A 35 -15.88 9.65 -2.81
CA MET A 35 -15.07 10.85 -2.98
C MET A 35 -14.39 10.88 -4.35
N GLU A 36 -14.18 12.07 -4.89
CA GLU A 36 -13.27 12.27 -6.03
C GLU A 36 -11.83 12.32 -5.52
N LEU A 37 -11.09 11.22 -5.69
CA LEU A 37 -9.74 11.05 -5.16
C LEU A 37 -8.72 10.95 -6.30
N PHE A 38 -8.03 12.06 -6.58
CA PHE A 38 -6.93 12.12 -7.55
C PHE A 38 -5.63 11.56 -6.97
N GLY A 39 -4.83 10.89 -7.81
CA GLY A 39 -3.56 10.25 -7.42
C GLY A 39 -3.68 9.05 -6.47
N TRP A 40 -4.88 8.55 -6.18
CA TRP A 40 -5.11 7.37 -5.32
C TRP A 40 -5.20 6.06 -6.10
N GLY A 41 -5.03 6.10 -7.42
CA GLY A 41 -5.09 4.97 -8.32
C GLY A 41 -6.50 4.46 -8.53
N ASN A 42 -6.62 3.23 -9.04
CA ASN A 42 -7.92 2.67 -9.39
C ASN A 42 -8.76 2.37 -8.11
N PRO A 43 -10.03 2.84 -8.03
CA PRO A 43 -10.93 2.55 -6.92
C PRO A 43 -11.09 1.07 -6.55
N GLY A 44 -11.05 0.18 -7.55
CA GLY A 44 -11.10 -1.27 -7.33
C GLY A 44 -9.91 -1.84 -6.56
N ASN A 45 -8.83 -1.07 -6.41
CA ASN A 45 -7.58 -1.49 -5.77
C ASN A 45 -7.27 -0.75 -4.47
N TYR A 46 -8.16 0.13 -3.98
CA TYR A 46 -7.91 0.93 -2.77
C TYR A 46 -7.55 0.07 -1.55
N ALA A 47 -8.23 -1.06 -1.37
CA ALA A 47 -7.99 -2.01 -0.28
C ALA A 47 -6.56 -2.58 -0.25
N PHE A 48 -5.82 -2.48 -1.36
CA PHE A 48 -4.48 -3.07 -1.52
C PHE A 48 -3.36 -2.03 -1.47
N ILE A 49 -3.67 -0.73 -1.34
CA ILE A 49 -2.68 0.34 -1.22
C ILE A 49 -1.97 0.21 0.12
N ILE A 50 -0.65 0.03 0.13
CA ILE A 50 0.13 -0.13 1.37
C ILE A 50 1.15 0.98 1.63
N ALA A 51 1.48 1.77 0.60
CA ALA A 51 2.27 2.99 0.74
C ALA A 51 2.04 3.92 -0.45
N ARG A 52 2.22 5.22 -0.23
CA ARG A 52 2.19 6.27 -1.26
C ARG A 52 3.26 7.31 -1.00
N LYS A 53 3.87 7.84 -2.05
CA LYS A 53 4.87 8.91 -1.98
C LYS A 53 4.87 9.77 -3.24
N PHE A 54 5.37 10.99 -3.15
CA PHE A 54 5.68 11.80 -4.32
C PHE A 54 6.96 11.29 -5.01
N PRO A 55 7.08 11.38 -6.35
CA PRO A 55 8.27 11.00 -7.09
C PRO A 55 9.57 11.66 -6.61
N ALA A 56 9.49 12.89 -6.09
CA ALA A 56 10.64 13.61 -5.55
C ALA A 56 11.18 12.99 -4.23
N GLU A 57 10.37 12.19 -3.53
CA GLU A 57 10.78 11.55 -2.29
C GLU A 57 11.68 10.34 -2.57
N ARG A 58 12.96 10.45 -2.16
CA ARG A 58 13.95 9.39 -2.36
C ARG A 58 13.62 8.10 -1.61
N ARG A 59 12.96 8.20 -0.46
CA ARG A 59 12.62 7.06 0.42
C ARG A 59 11.11 7.02 0.68
N TRP A 60 10.63 5.85 1.10
CA TRP A 60 9.28 5.73 1.65
C TRP A 60 9.22 6.42 3.01
N ASN A 61 8.07 6.97 3.38
CA ASN A 61 7.86 7.51 4.72
C ASN A 61 8.03 6.41 5.77
N GLU A 62 8.68 6.73 6.89
CA GLU A 62 8.99 5.79 7.99
C GLU A 62 7.74 5.05 8.49
N ARG A 63 6.57 5.71 8.47
CA ARG A 63 5.29 5.08 8.89
C ARG A 63 4.93 3.84 8.08
N PHE A 64 5.44 3.71 6.85
CA PHE A 64 5.18 2.58 5.97
C PHE A 64 6.26 1.50 6.06
N GLU A 65 7.40 1.74 6.73
CA GLU A 65 8.54 0.81 6.69
C GLU A 65 8.18 -0.59 7.16
N ARG A 66 7.46 -0.71 8.28
CA ARG A 66 7.01 -2.00 8.79
C ARG A 66 6.03 -2.70 7.84
N ILE A 67 5.11 -1.95 7.23
CA ILE A 67 4.12 -2.50 6.29
C ILE A 67 4.84 -3.00 5.03
N LEU A 68 5.78 -2.21 4.51
CA LEU A 68 6.58 -2.53 3.35
C LEU A 68 7.50 -3.73 3.60
N ALA A 69 8.15 -3.82 4.77
CA ALA A 69 8.97 -4.96 5.15
C ALA A 69 8.15 -6.27 5.16
N ASN A 70 7.00 -6.26 5.84
CA ASN A 70 6.10 -7.41 5.86
C ASN A 70 5.58 -7.79 4.45
N ALA A 71 5.28 -6.79 3.61
CA ALA A 71 4.83 -7.04 2.24
C ALA A 71 5.94 -7.65 1.39
N ARG A 72 7.19 -7.19 1.54
CA ARG A 72 8.36 -7.72 0.83
C ARG A 72 8.64 -9.18 1.18
N GLU A 73 8.57 -9.53 2.47
CA GLU A 73 8.70 -10.92 2.92
C GLU A 73 7.61 -11.81 2.31
N LYS A 74 6.34 -11.39 2.40
CA LYS A 74 5.22 -12.14 1.81
C LYS A 74 5.32 -12.24 0.30
N HIS A 75 5.83 -11.21 -0.37
CA HIS A 75 6.09 -11.24 -1.80
C HIS A 75 7.12 -12.32 -2.14
N ASP A 76 8.25 -12.34 -1.45
CA ASP A 76 9.32 -13.31 -1.69
C ASP A 76 8.89 -14.75 -1.36
N GLN A 77 8.02 -14.94 -0.36
CA GLN A 77 7.34 -16.22 -0.08
C GLN A 77 6.29 -16.60 -1.13
N GLY A 78 5.98 -15.70 -2.07
CA GLY A 78 5.00 -15.93 -3.12
C GLY A 78 3.54 -15.75 -2.71
N LEU A 79 3.27 -15.19 -1.53
CA LEU A 79 1.92 -15.07 -0.94
C LEU A 79 1.15 -13.84 -1.42
N ILE A 80 1.86 -12.83 -1.92
CA ILE A 80 1.28 -11.64 -2.55
C ILE A 80 2.13 -11.22 -3.75
N THR A 81 1.60 -10.32 -4.58
CA THR A 81 2.38 -9.59 -5.57
C THR A 81 2.46 -8.12 -5.18
N MET A 82 3.67 -7.59 -5.11
CA MET A 82 3.89 -6.17 -4.92
C MET A 82 3.93 -5.49 -6.29
N VAL A 83 3.07 -4.50 -6.49
CA VAL A 83 2.97 -3.75 -7.74
C VAL A 83 3.13 -2.27 -7.44
N GLN A 84 3.96 -1.58 -8.21
CA GLN A 84 4.10 -0.14 -8.12
C GLN A 84 3.49 0.51 -9.37
N VAL A 85 2.64 1.51 -9.17
CA VAL A 85 2.02 2.28 -10.25
C VAL A 85 2.23 3.77 -9.98
N ARG A 86 2.28 4.55 -11.05
CA ARG A 86 2.22 6.01 -10.96
C ARG A 86 0.81 6.47 -11.34
N ASP A 87 0.24 7.34 -10.52
CA ASP A 87 -1.03 7.99 -10.78
C ASP A 87 -0.89 9.47 -10.41
N ASP A 88 -1.12 10.36 -11.36
CA ASP A 88 -0.76 11.78 -11.27
C ASP A 88 0.71 11.97 -10.78
N ASP A 89 0.86 12.73 -9.69
CA ASP A 89 2.13 13.00 -9.02
C ASP A 89 2.41 12.05 -7.85
N MET A 90 1.78 10.87 -7.85
CA MET A 90 1.93 9.88 -6.78
C MET A 90 2.50 8.57 -7.31
N ILE A 91 3.45 8.02 -6.56
CA ILE A 91 3.88 6.63 -6.67
C ILE A 91 3.12 5.83 -5.62
N ILE A 92 2.39 4.81 -6.06
CA ILE A 92 1.54 3.98 -5.22
C ILE A 92 2.12 2.56 -5.19
N GLN A 93 2.32 2.03 -3.98
CA GLN A 93 2.70 0.65 -3.77
C GLN A 93 1.48 -0.15 -3.34
N TYR A 94 1.19 -1.20 -4.10
CA TYR A 94 0.14 -2.17 -3.81
C TYR A 94 0.73 -3.48 -3.27
N ALA A 95 -0.06 -4.17 -2.45
CA ALA A 95 0.12 -5.57 -2.05
C ALA A 95 -1.09 -6.39 -2.50
N MET A 96 -1.02 -6.93 -3.72
CA MET A 96 -2.11 -7.67 -4.34
C MET A 96 -2.13 -9.13 -3.87
N PRO A 97 -3.30 -9.70 -3.55
CA PRO A 97 -3.40 -11.13 -3.30
C PRO A 97 -3.03 -11.91 -4.56
N VAL A 98 -2.54 -13.13 -4.38
CA VAL A 98 -2.41 -14.13 -5.46
C VAL A 98 -3.37 -15.27 -5.20
N GLU A 99 -3.93 -15.87 -6.25
CA GLU A 99 -4.87 -17.00 -6.12
C GLU A 99 -4.23 -18.22 -5.46
N ARG A 100 -2.93 -18.41 -5.68
CA ARG A 100 -2.12 -19.49 -5.09
C ARG A 100 -0.69 -19.00 -4.86
N PRO A 101 0.01 -19.51 -3.81
CA PRO A 101 1.41 -19.21 -3.61
C PRO A 101 2.24 -19.56 -4.86
N VAL A 102 3.08 -18.62 -5.31
CA VAL A 102 3.96 -18.82 -6.47
C VAL A 102 5.40 -18.84 -5.99
N SER A 103 6.16 -19.89 -6.29
CA SER A 103 7.59 -19.91 -5.98
C SER A 103 8.30 -18.76 -6.70
N ARG A 104 9.10 -17.98 -5.96
CA ARG A 104 9.84 -16.83 -6.48
C ARG A 104 11.29 -16.89 -6.04
N ARG A 105 12.17 -16.31 -6.86
CA ARG A 105 13.50 -15.89 -6.38
C ARG A 105 13.28 -14.86 -5.28
N LEU A 106 14.08 -14.91 -4.21
CA LEU A 106 14.07 -13.85 -3.21
C LEU A 106 14.57 -12.57 -3.87
N TRP A 107 13.75 -11.52 -3.86
CA TRP A 107 14.10 -10.22 -4.44
C TRP A 107 14.44 -9.19 -3.36
N PHE A 108 13.79 -9.29 -2.21
CA PHE A 108 13.92 -8.30 -1.13
C PHE A 108 14.68 -8.84 0.09
N THR A 109 14.56 -10.14 0.34
CA THR A 109 15.15 -10.83 1.49
C THR A 109 16.36 -11.70 1.11
N ALA A 110 16.80 -11.60 -0.15
CA ALA A 110 17.98 -12.29 -0.63
C ALA A 110 19.23 -11.88 0.18
N PRO A 111 20.06 -12.84 0.62
CA PRO A 111 21.31 -12.51 1.30
C PRO A 111 22.25 -11.73 0.35
N PRO A 112 23.11 -10.84 0.88
CA PRO A 112 24.01 -9.97 0.10
C PRO A 112 24.86 -10.66 -0.97
N GLU A 113 25.10 -11.96 -0.82
CA GLU A 113 25.95 -12.77 -1.68
C GLU A 113 25.22 -13.31 -2.93
N THR A 114 23.91 -13.05 -3.08
CA THR A 114 23.05 -13.64 -4.14
C THR A 114 22.52 -12.64 -5.16
N TYR A 115 23.05 -11.41 -5.18
CA TYR A 115 22.71 -10.38 -6.16
C TYR A 115 23.41 -10.61 -7.50
#